data_AF-X0P916-F1
#
_entry.id   AF-X0P916-F1
#
_cell.length_a   1.000
_cell.length_b   1.000
_cell.length_c   1.000
_cell.angle_alpha   90.00
_cell.angle_beta   90.00
_cell.angle_gamma   90.00
#
_symmetry.space_group_name_H-M   'P 1'
#
loop_
_entity.id
_entity.type
_entity.pdbx_description
1 polymer ?
#
loop_
_entity_poly.entity_id
_entity_poly.type
_entity_poly.pdbx_seq_one_letter_code
_entity_poly.pdbx_strand_id
1 'polypeptide(L)'
;MIITILVSIAVLIAFFIGYYLLSHLNKTLFEIDVQNNSRLLHAAKVGGWTFILLGALSLLSIFIQNDIFILAVLLATTFSGTILEMVIMNIINHH
;
A
#
# COMPACT_ATOMS: atom_id res chain seq x y z
N MET A 1 -18.50 -13.34 9.49
CA MET A 1 -17.39 -14.31 9.34
C MET A 1 -16.60 -14.12 8.04
N ILE A 2 -17.21 -14.12 6.85
CA ILE A 2 -16.44 -13.98 5.59
C ILE A 2 -15.79 -12.59 5.42
N ILE A 3 -16.50 -11.51 5.79
CA ILE A 3 -15.99 -10.14 5.72
C ILE A 3 -14.75 -9.98 6.61
N THR A 4 -14.77 -10.51 7.83
CA THR A 4 -13.63 -10.47 8.75
C THR A 4 -12.40 -11.17 8.18
N ILE A 5 -12.57 -12.30 7.48
CA ILE A 5 -11.47 -13.01 6.81
C ILE A 5 -10.91 -12.16 5.69
N LEU A 6 -11.77 -11.58 4.84
CA LEU A 6 -11.37 -10.70 3.74
C LEU A 6 -10.60 -9.47 4.23
N VAL A 7 -11.09 -8.82 5.29
CA VAL A 7 -10.41 -7.66 5.90
C VAL A 7 -9.07 -8.08 6.50
N SER A 8 -8.99 -9.24 7.14
CA SER A 8 -7.73 -9.77 7.69
C SER A 8 -6.69 -10.01 6.59
N ILE A 9 -7.11 -10.53 5.43
CA ILE A 9 -6.25 -10.68 4.26
C ILE A 9 -5.81 -9.30 3.74
N ALA A 10 -6.73 -8.33 3.66
CA ALA A 10 -6.42 -6.97 3.24
C ALA A 10 -5.39 -6.30 4.17
N VAL A 11 -5.51 -6.50 5.48
CA VAL A 11 -4.52 -6.06 6.48
C VAL A 11 -3.13 -6.61 6.16
N LEU A 12 -3.03 -7.93 5.95
CA LEU A 12 -1.76 -8.59 5.65
C LEU A 12 -1.14 -8.07 4.36
N ILE A 13 -1.95 -7.93 3.30
CA ILE A 13 -1.49 -7.40 2.01
C ILE A 13 -1.02 -5.95 2.17
N ALA A 14 -1.80 -5.10 2.85
CA ALA A 14 -1.45 -3.70 3.05
C ALA A 14 -0.12 -3.54 3.80
N PHE A 15 0.06 -4.27 4.91
CA PHE A 15 1.32 -4.25 5.65
C PHE A 15 2.48 -4.84 4.83
N PHE A 16 2.25 -5.91 4.07
CA PHE A 16 3.27 -6.49 3.20
C PHE A 16 3.74 -5.49 2.13
N ILE A 17 2.81 -4.84 1.43
CA ILE A 17 3.13 -3.81 0.42
C ILE A 17 3.87 -2.64 1.06
N GLY A 18 3.35 -2.13 2.18
CA GLY A 18 3.97 -1.03 2.93
C GLY A 18 5.41 -1.36 3.35
N TYR A 19 5.60 -2.53 3.95
CA TYR A 19 6.92 -3.03 4.34
C TYR A 19 7.85 -3.22 3.12
N TYR A 20 7.36 -3.81 2.05
CA TYR A 20 8.14 -4.07 0.84
C TYR A 20 8.67 -2.76 0.23
N LEU A 21 7.82 -1.76 0.05
CA LEU A 21 8.22 -0.46 -0.49
C LEU A 21 9.23 0.26 0.40
N LEU A 22 8.99 0.29 1.72
CA LEU A 22 9.85 0.99 2.67
C LEU A 22 11.21 0.29 2.85
N SER A 23 11.24 -1.05 2.82
CA SER A 23 12.49 -1.82 2.93
C SER A 23 13.37 -1.73 1.68
N HIS A 24 12.81 -1.35 0.54
CA HIS A 24 13.53 -1.19 -0.72
C HIS A 24 13.90 0.26 -1.05
N LEU A 25 13.69 1.21 -0.14
CA LEU A 25 14.07 2.63 -0.37
C LEU A 25 15.58 2.84 -0.62
N ASN A 26 16.42 1.97 -0.06
CA ASN A 26 17.87 2.00 -0.21
C ASN A 26 18.39 0.84 -1.08
N LYS A 27 17.51 0.20 -1.84
CA LYS A 27 17.83 -0.93 -2.72
C LYS A 27 17.23 -0.67 -4.11
N THR A 28 17.48 -1.59 -5.02
CA THR A 28 16.78 -1.59 -6.30
C THR A 28 15.33 -2.03 -6.14
N LEU A 29 14.41 -1.36 -6.82
CA LEU A 29 13.02 -1.73 -6.93
C LEU A 29 12.68 -1.80 -8.42
N PHE A 30 12.26 -2.97 -8.91
CA PHE A 30 12.09 -3.24 -10.35
C PHE A 30 13.34 -2.92 -11.18
N GLU A 31 14.52 -3.39 -10.72
CA GLU A 31 15.83 -3.17 -11.38
C GLU A 31 16.30 -1.70 -11.47
N ILE A 32 15.49 -0.76 -10.97
CA ILE A 32 15.84 0.66 -10.90
C ILE A 32 16.40 0.97 -9.51
N ASP A 33 17.53 1.66 -9.45
CA ASP A 33 18.06 2.19 -8.19
C ASP A 33 17.15 3.30 -7.66
N VAL A 34 16.45 3.00 -6.55
CA VAL A 34 15.47 3.90 -5.96
C VAL A 34 16.11 5.20 -5.48
N GLN A 35 17.37 5.18 -5.04
CA GLN A 35 18.04 6.40 -4.55
C GLN A 35 18.37 7.38 -5.69
N ASN A 36 18.64 6.85 -6.87
CA ASN A 36 19.00 7.66 -8.04
C ASN A 36 17.77 8.19 -8.79
N ASN A 37 16.57 7.65 -8.55
CA ASN A 37 15.32 8.17 -9.09
C ASN A 37 14.45 8.83 -8.00
N SER A 38 14.48 10.16 -7.95
CA SER A 38 13.70 10.95 -6.98
C SER A 38 12.19 10.71 -7.06
N ARG A 39 11.63 10.40 -8.24
CA ARG A 39 10.21 10.08 -8.42
C ARG A 39 9.88 8.71 -7.81
N LEU A 40 10.72 7.71 -8.06
CA LEU A 40 10.53 6.35 -7.53
C LEU A 40 10.71 6.33 -6.01
N LEU A 41 11.72 7.05 -5.49
CA LEU A 41 11.93 7.24 -4.06
C LEU A 41 10.70 7.85 -3.38
N HIS A 42 10.16 8.92 -3.96
CA HIS A 42 9.00 9.60 -3.39
C HIS A 42 7.75 8.71 -3.45
N ALA A 43 7.50 8.06 -4.58
CA ALA A 43 6.37 7.14 -4.76
C ALA A 43 6.45 5.95 -3.79
N ALA A 44 7.62 5.31 -3.66
CA ALA A 44 7.84 4.19 -2.75
C ALA A 44 7.69 4.62 -1.29
N LYS A 45 8.21 5.78 -0.90
CA LYS A 45 8.11 6.29 0.47
C LYS A 45 6.67 6.66 0.84
N VAL A 46 5.99 7.44 -0.01
CA VAL A 46 4.61 7.86 0.23
C VAL A 46 3.66 6.66 0.16
N GLY A 47 3.79 5.82 -0.87
CA GLY A 47 3.00 4.60 -1.00
C GLY A 47 3.20 3.66 0.19
N GLY A 48 4.47 3.46 0.60
CA GLY A 48 4.83 2.64 1.75
C GLY A 48 4.13 3.07 3.03
N TRP A 49 4.26 4.36 3.40
CA TRP A 49 3.59 4.90 4.59
C TRP A 49 2.06 4.88 4.50
N THR A 50 1.51 5.16 3.31
CA THR A 50 0.06 5.10 3.08
C THR A 50 -0.48 3.70 3.34
N PHE A 51 0.21 2.67 2.86
CA PHE A 51 -0.18 1.28 3.07
C PHE A 51 -0.02 0.80 4.52
N ILE A 52 1.01 1.26 5.24
CA ILE A 52 1.13 1.03 6.69
C ILE A 52 -0.08 1.63 7.44
N LEU A 53 -0.46 2.86 7.10
CA LEU A 53 -1.58 3.56 7.75
C LEU A 53 -2.93 2.88 7.44
N LEU A 54 -3.15 2.50 6.17
CA LEU A 54 -4.36 1.78 5.75
C LEU A 54 -4.42 0.36 6.34
N GLY A 55 -3.29 -0.32 6.50
CA GLY A 55 -3.20 -1.58 7.22
C GLY A 55 -3.61 -1.45 8.69
N ALA A 56 -3.16 -0.38 9.37
CA ALA A 56 -3.57 -0.08 10.74
C ALA A 56 -5.06 0.24 10.86
N LEU A 57 -5.62 1.05 9.95
CA LEU A 57 -7.07 1.34 9.91
C LEU A 57 -7.89 0.07 9.63
N SER A 58 -7.40 -0.78 8.72
CA SER A 58 -8.03 -2.07 8.43
C SER A 58 -8.05 -2.97 9.66
N LEU A 59 -6.94 -3.01 10.42
CA LEU A 59 -6.86 -3.77 11.66
C LEU A 59 -7.85 -3.23 12.71
N LEU A 60 -7.96 -1.91 12.87
CA LEU A 60 -8.94 -1.27 13.76
C LEU A 60 -10.39 -1.59 13.34
N SER A 61 -10.66 -1.68 12.04
CA SER A 61 -12.00 -1.95 11.52
C SER A 61 -12.56 -3.31 11.96
N ILE A 62 -11.69 -4.30 12.18
CA ILE A 62 -12.06 -5.64 12.66
C ILE A 62 -12.65 -5.58 14.07
N PHE A 63 -12.14 -4.69 14.93
CA PHE A 63 -12.61 -4.55 16.32
C PHE A 63 -13.88 -3.70 16.42
N ILE A 64 -13.99 -2.65 15.61
CA ILE A 64 -15.14 -1.74 15.61
C ILE A 64 -16.39 -2.42 15.01
N GLN A 65 -16.20 -3.35 14.07
CA GLN A 65 -17.28 -4.08 13.39
C GLN A 65 -18.37 -3.17 12.79
N ASN A 66 -17.97 -2.00 12.29
CA ASN A 66 -18.84 -1.08 11.57
C ASN A 66 -18.68 -1.29 10.05
N ASP A 67 -19.74 -1.73 9.39
CA ASP A 67 -19.72 -2.09 7.97
C ASP A 67 -19.35 -0.92 7.05
N ILE A 68 -19.82 0.30 7.35
CA ILE A 68 -19.50 1.51 6.57
C ILE A 68 -18.01 1.83 6.69
N PHE A 69 -17.46 1.72 7.91
CA PHE A 69 -16.04 1.95 8.14
C PHE A 69 -15.18 0.90 7.42
N ILE A 70 -15.56 -0.38 7.50
CA ILE A 70 -14.87 -1.46 6.78
C ILE A 70 -14.87 -1.20 5.26
N LEU A 71 -16.04 -0.86 4.69
CA LEU A 71 -16.16 -0.54 3.26
C LEU A 71 -15.29 0.66 2.86
N ALA A 72 -15.31 1.73 3.66
CA ALA A 72 -14.50 2.92 3.39
C ALA A 72 -13.00 2.60 3.39
N VAL A 73 -12.53 1.82 4.37
CA VAL A 73 -11.12 1.42 4.45
C VAL A 73 -10.72 0.51 3.29
N LEU A 74 -11.56 -0.46 2.92
CA LEU A 74 -11.30 -1.36 1.77
C LEU A 74 -11.25 -0.59 0.45
N LEU A 75 -12.16 0.36 0.25
CA LEU A 75 -12.16 1.23 -0.93
C LEU A 75 -10.91 2.10 -0.97
N ALA A 76 -10.55 2.74 0.13
CA ALA A 76 -9.34 3.56 0.23
C ALA A 76 -8.07 2.74 -0.04
N THR A 77 -8.00 1.51 0.47
CA THR A 77 -6.87 0.59 0.25
C THR A 77 -6.75 0.19 -1.22
N THR A 78 -7.86 -0.21 -1.84
CA THR A 78 -7.89 -0.56 -3.26
C THR A 78 -7.47 0.63 -4.12
N PHE A 79 -8.07 1.80 -3.89
CA PHE A 79 -7.78 3.01 -4.67
C PHE A 79 -6.32 3.46 -4.53
N SER A 80 -5.79 3.43 -3.31
CA SER A 80 -4.37 3.77 -3.05
C SER A 80 -3.42 2.80 -3.75
N GLY A 81 -3.76 1.50 -3.79
CA GLY A 81 -3.01 0.50 -4.52
C GLY A 81 -3.00 0.74 -6.02
N THR A 82 -4.18 0.99 -6.61
CA THR A 82 -4.28 1.28 -8.05
C THR A 82 -3.52 2.55 -8.44
N ILE A 83 -3.58 3.60 -7.62
CA ILE A 83 -2.80 4.82 -7.87
C ILE A 83 -1.31 4.53 -7.79
N LEU A 84 -0.86 3.82 -6.75
CA LEU A 84 0.55 3.50 -6.59
C LEU A 84 1.07 2.67 -7.76
N GLU A 85 0.31 1.67 -8.20
CA GLU A 85 0.64 0.85 -9.37
C GLU A 85 0.76 1.70 -10.63
N MET A 86 -0.22 2.57 -10.91
CA MET A 86 -0.17 3.48 -12.06
C MET A 86 1.06 4.39 -12.02
N VAL A 87 1.39 4.94 -10.84
CA VAL A 87 2.56 5.82 -10.67
C VAL A 87 3.86 5.06 -10.91
N ILE A 88 4.02 3.87 -10.32
CA ILE A 88 5.22 3.05 -10.47
C ILE A 88 5.39 2.62 -11.94
N MET A 89 4.33 2.14 -12.57
CA MET A 89 4.36 1.73 -13.98
C MET A 89 4.67 2.89 -14.92
N ASN A 90 4.14 4.08 -14.64
CA ASN A 90 4.46 5.28 -15.41
C ASN A 90 5.93 5.67 -15.26
N ILE A 91 6.50 5.53 -14.06
CA ILE A 91 7.92 5.78 -13.81
C ILE A 91 8.77 4.77 -14.59
N ILE A 92 8.46 3.47 -14.52
CA ILE A 92 9.20 2.40 -15.23
C ILE A 92 9.15 2.60 -16.74
N ASN A 93 7.99 2.90 -17.31
CA ASN A 93 7.82 3.05 -18.76
C ASN A 93 8.49 4.31 -19.35
N HIS A 94 8.83 5.29 -18.52
CA HIS A 94 9.44 6.56 -18.94
C HIS A 94 10.86 6.71 -18.37
N HIS A 95 11.47 5.58 -17.97
CA HIS A 95 12.81 5.50 -17.41
C HIS A 95 13.88 5.19 -18.45
#